data_AF-A0A2D5P783-F1
#
_entry.id   AF-A0A2D5P783-F1
#
_cell.length_a   1.000
_cell.length_b   1.000
_cell.length_c   1.000
_cell.angle_alpha   90.00
_cell.angle_beta   90.00
_cell.angle_gamma   90.00
#
_symmetry.space_group_name_H-M   'P 1'
#
loop_
_entity.id
_entity.type
_entity.pdbx_description
1 polymer ?
#
loop_
_entity_poly.entity_id
_entity_poly.type
_entity_poly.pdbx_seq_one_letter_code
_entity_poly.pdbx_strand_id
1 'polypeptide(L)'
;MFDKDEWTQKELYKYSKELEKNDIQVVLIDTILKPLDRIETITYNPYEMNLMPKGSVFVFYCDTGKTTKERLSYYKKKFPNYKCISLRGGRGYWRPNYQLLDEMDKNV
;
A
#
# COMPACT_ATOMS: atom_id res chain seq x y z
N MET A 1 5.67 6.53 -10.94
CA MET A 1 4.91 5.77 -9.90
C MET A 1 5.03 6.40 -8.50
N PHE A 2 6.19 6.98 -8.16
CA PHE A 2 6.45 7.66 -6.88
C PHE A 2 6.28 9.19 -6.93
N ASP A 3 5.88 9.73 -8.07
CA ASP A 3 5.57 11.15 -8.26
C ASP A 3 4.28 11.56 -7.52
N LYS A 4 3.52 10.56 -7.08
CA LYS A 4 2.30 10.72 -6.28
C LYS A 4 2.51 10.09 -4.91
N ASP A 5 1.96 10.77 -3.93
CA ASP A 5 1.89 10.35 -2.53
C ASP A 5 0.70 9.44 -2.22
N GLU A 6 -0.11 9.13 -3.22
CA GLU A 6 -1.35 8.39 -3.08
C GLU A 6 -1.53 7.44 -4.28
N TRP A 7 -1.90 6.19 -3.99
CA TRP A 7 -2.23 5.16 -4.99
C TRP A 7 -3.68 4.71 -4.85
N THR A 8 -4.34 4.49 -5.98
CA THR A 8 -5.59 3.74 -6.08
C THR A 8 -5.36 2.23 -5.88
N GLN A 9 -6.42 1.44 -5.65
CA GLN A 9 -6.33 -0.03 -5.64
C GLN A 9 -5.76 -0.59 -6.96
N LYS A 10 -6.12 0.01 -8.10
CA LYS A 10 -5.55 -0.36 -9.41
C LYS A 10 -4.05 -0.11 -9.47
N GLU A 11 -3.61 1.06 -9.02
CA GLU A 11 -2.19 1.42 -8.96
C GLU A 11 -1.43 0.53 -7.98
N LEU A 12 -2.00 0.22 -6.80
CA LEU A 12 -1.42 -0.74 -5.86
C LEU A 12 -1.12 -2.07 -6.53
N TYR A 13 -2.10 -2.67 -7.22
CA TYR A 13 -1.88 -3.96 -7.89
C TYR A 13 -0.90 -3.88 -9.05
N LYS A 14 -1.00 -2.85 -9.88
CA LYS A 14 -0.10 -2.66 -11.02
C LYS A 14 1.35 -2.48 -10.54
N TYR A 15 1.57 -1.55 -9.62
CA TYR A 15 2.91 -1.19 -9.17
C TYR A 15 3.53 -2.26 -8.26
N SER A 16 2.74 -2.99 -7.47
CA SER A 16 3.28 -4.12 -6.69
C SER A 16 3.93 -5.16 -7.60
N LYS A 17 3.27 -5.53 -8.71
CA LYS A 17 3.82 -6.47 -9.69
C LYS A 17 5.03 -5.91 -10.45
N GLU A 18 5.05 -4.61 -10.75
CA GLU A 18 6.19 -3.98 -11.40
C GLU A 18 7.41 -3.90 -10.46
N LEU A 19 7.18 -3.61 -9.18
CA LEU A 19 8.21 -3.45 -8.17
C LEU A 19 8.79 -4.78 -7.70
N GLU A 20 7.96 -5.82 -7.60
CA GLU A 20 8.40 -7.19 -7.28
C GLU A 20 9.44 -7.70 -8.29
N LYS A 21 9.29 -7.38 -9.59
CA LYS A 21 10.29 -7.71 -10.63
C LYS A 21 11.65 -7.04 -10.42
N ASN A 22 11.70 -6.02 -9.57
CA ASN A 22 12.92 -5.29 -9.21
C ASN A 22 13.35 -5.58 -7.77
N ASP A 23 12.85 -6.67 -7.16
CA ASP A 23 13.10 -7.07 -5.77
C ASP A 23 12.70 -5.99 -4.73
N ILE A 24 11.74 -5.13 -5.08
CA ILE A 24 11.21 -4.10 -4.17
C ILE A 24 9.89 -4.58 -3.58
N GLN A 25 9.87 -4.79 -2.26
CA GLN A 25 8.69 -5.22 -1.54
C GLN A 25 7.67 -4.08 -1.40
N VAL A 26 6.40 -4.37 -1.68
CA VAL A 26 5.26 -3.49 -1.38
C VAL A 26 4.46 -4.09 -0.23
N VAL A 27 4.25 -3.30 0.83
CA VAL A 27 3.61 -3.75 2.07
C VAL A 27 2.42 -2.85 2.38
N LEU A 28 1.24 -3.46 2.56
CA LEU A 28 0.02 -2.76 2.91
C LEU A 28 -0.11 -2.66 4.44
N ILE A 29 -0.19 -1.44 4.96
CA ILE A 29 -0.11 -1.14 6.39
C ILE A 29 -1.48 -0.73 6.92
N ASP A 30 -2.04 -1.57 7.77
CA ASP A 30 -3.27 -1.32 8.52
C ASP A 30 -2.99 -0.45 9.75
N THR A 31 -3.58 0.73 9.79
CA THR A 31 -3.46 1.66 10.94
C THR A 31 -4.67 1.65 11.87
N ILE A 32 -5.64 0.77 11.64
CA ILE A 32 -6.95 0.75 12.34
C ILE A 32 -7.38 -0.62 12.87
N LEU A 33 -6.55 -1.66 12.75
CA LEU A 33 -6.85 -3.03 13.20
C LEU A 33 -8.09 -3.62 12.50
N LYS A 34 -8.27 -3.29 11.23
CA LYS A 34 -9.31 -3.82 10.34
C LYS A 34 -8.63 -4.19 9.01
N PRO A 35 -8.08 -5.41 8.90
CA PRO A 35 -7.43 -5.88 7.67
C PRO A 35 -8.38 -5.77 6.47
N LEU A 36 -7.83 -5.52 5.28
CA LEU A 36 -8.61 -5.52 4.05
C LEU A 36 -8.88 -6.95 3.60
N ASP A 37 -10.10 -7.22 3.14
CA ASP A 37 -10.45 -8.56 2.65
C ASP A 37 -9.64 -8.93 1.40
N ARG A 38 -9.21 -10.19 1.34
CA ARG A 38 -8.55 -10.82 0.17
C ARG A 38 -7.21 -10.19 -0.24
N ILE A 39 -6.55 -9.48 0.67
CA ILE A 39 -5.16 -9.04 0.50
C ILE A 39 -4.43 -9.11 1.84
N GLU A 40 -3.15 -9.44 1.79
CA GLU A 40 -2.31 -9.43 2.98
C GLU A 40 -2.07 -7.99 3.47
N THR A 41 -2.16 -7.79 4.78
CA THR A 41 -1.86 -6.54 5.45
C THR A 41 -1.07 -6.83 6.71
N ILE A 42 -0.20 -5.90 7.10
CA ILE A 42 0.38 -5.91 8.44
C ILE A 42 -0.20 -4.78 9.27
N THR A 43 -0.29 -4.99 10.58
CA THR A 43 -0.63 -3.91 11.50
C THR A 43 0.53 -2.93 11.61
N TYR A 44 0.22 -1.64 11.72
CA TYR A 44 1.21 -0.60 11.96
C TYR A 44 2.03 -0.88 13.23
N ASN A 45 3.26 -1.37 13.03
CA ASN A 45 4.23 -1.60 14.08
C ASN A 45 5.59 -1.03 13.64
N PRO A 46 5.97 0.17 14.11
CA PRO A 46 7.22 0.81 13.69
C PRO A 46 8.47 -0.01 13.94
N TYR A 47 8.51 -0.84 14.98
CA TYR A 47 9.68 -1.65 15.29
C TYR A 47 9.88 -2.70 14.20
N GLU A 48 8.84 -3.51 13.94
CA GLU A 48 8.87 -4.57 12.92
C GLU A 48 9.07 -3.99 11.51
N MET A 49 8.40 -2.88 11.19
CA MET A 49 8.54 -2.22 9.90
C MET A 49 9.97 -1.75 9.62
N ASN A 50 10.72 -1.31 10.64
CA ASN A 50 12.12 -0.90 10.46
C ASN A 50 13.08 -2.09 10.27
N LEU A 51 12.64 -3.32 10.51
CA LEU A 51 13.40 -4.53 10.22
C LEU A 51 13.20 -5.01 8.77
N MET A 52 12.24 -4.44 8.05
CA MET A 52 11.98 -4.78 6.64
C MET A 52 13.07 -4.26 5.70
N PRO A 53 13.25 -4.88 4.52
CA PRO A 53 14.24 -4.47 3.53
C PRO A 53 14.15 -2.97 3.22
N LYS A 54 15.30 -2.28 3.27
CA LYS A 54 15.36 -0.84 2.93
C LYS A 54 14.94 -0.63 1.47
N GLY A 55 14.30 0.50 1.20
CA GLY A 55 13.74 0.78 -0.13
C GLY A 55 12.34 0.20 -0.36
N SER A 56 11.82 -0.64 0.54
CA SER A 56 10.44 -1.13 0.48
C SER A 56 9.42 0.02 0.44
N VAL A 57 8.26 -0.26 -0.14
CA VAL A 57 7.15 0.67 -0.24
C VAL A 57 6.08 0.32 0.79
N PHE A 58 5.83 1.24 1.71
CA PHE A 58 4.75 1.15 2.69
C PHE A 58 3.54 1.90 2.19
N VAL A 59 2.45 1.17 1.94
CA VAL A 59 1.16 1.71 1.52
C VAL A 59 0.23 1.71 2.72
N PHE A 60 0.04 2.88 3.32
CA PHE A 60 -0.78 3.04 4.51
C PHE A 60 -2.26 3.15 4.16
N TYR A 61 -3.13 2.61 5.01
CA TYR A 61 -4.56 2.89 4.95
C TYR A 61 -5.18 3.02 6.34
N CYS A 62 -6.33 3.69 6.39
CA CYS A 62 -7.26 3.66 7.51
C CYS A 62 -8.70 3.58 6.97
N ASP A 63 -9.72 3.90 7.77
CA ASP A 63 -11.12 3.81 7.33
C ASP A 63 -11.39 4.73 6.12
N THR A 64 -10.75 5.90 6.06
CA THR A 64 -10.82 6.85 4.92
C THR A 64 -9.44 7.31 4.44
N GLY A 65 -9.28 7.57 3.14
CA GLY A 65 -7.97 8.01 2.61
C GLY A 65 -7.50 9.38 3.13
N LYS A 66 -8.42 10.25 3.56
CA LYS A 66 -8.13 11.63 3.97
C LYS A 66 -7.14 11.70 5.15
N THR A 67 -7.43 10.98 6.22
CA THR A 67 -6.59 10.98 7.44
C THR A 67 -5.22 10.37 7.17
N THR A 68 -5.14 9.35 6.33
CA THR A 68 -3.85 8.75 5.96
C THR A 68 -2.97 9.73 5.19
N LYS A 69 -3.55 10.46 4.23
CA LYS A 69 -2.86 11.47 3.44
C LYS A 69 -2.34 12.63 4.30
N GLU A 70 -3.15 13.13 5.23
CA GLU A 70 -2.74 14.19 6.16
C GLU A 70 -1.56 13.76 7.05
N ARG A 71 -1.53 12.49 7.46
CA ARG A 71 -0.46 11.89 8.29
C ARG A 71 0.75 11.41 7.49
N LEU A 72 0.73 11.48 6.16
CA LEU A 72 1.80 10.90 5.35
C LEU A 72 3.16 11.56 5.61
N SER A 73 3.19 12.87 5.88
CA SER A 73 4.42 13.58 6.24
C SER A 73 5.06 13.04 7.53
N TYR A 74 4.25 12.61 8.50
CA TYR A 74 4.72 11.95 9.71
C TYR A 74 5.36 10.59 9.38
N TYR A 75 4.71 9.77 8.54
CA TYR A 75 5.27 8.48 8.15
C TYR A 75 6.57 8.62 7.37
N LYS A 76 6.66 9.57 6.43
CA LYS A 76 7.89 9.88 5.68
C LYS A 76 9.06 10.26 6.59
N LYS A 77 8.81 11.08 7.62
CA LYS A 77 9.83 11.44 8.62
C LYS A 77 10.26 10.23 9.46
N LYS A 78 9.32 9.34 9.78
CA LYS A 78 9.57 8.15 10.62
C LYS A 78 10.27 7.03 9.87
N PHE A 79 10.03 6.92 8.56
CA PHE A 79 10.56 5.86 7.70
C PHE A 79 11.33 6.46 6.50
N PRO A 80 12.42 7.21 6.74
CA PRO A 80 13.12 7.94 5.67
C PRO A 80 13.80 7.02 4.64
N ASN A 81 14.07 5.77 5.00
CA ASN A 81 14.68 4.76 4.12
C ASN A 81 13.66 3.98 3.30
N TYR A 82 12.38 4.34 3.38
CA TYR A 82 11.26 3.64 2.75
C TYR A 82 10.41 4.63 1.95
N LYS A 83 9.67 4.13 0.96
CA LYS A 83 8.67 4.95 0.27
C LYS A 83 7.35 4.84 1.01
N CYS A 84 6.79 5.98 1.42
CA CYS A 84 5.49 6.02 2.10
C CYS A 84 4.43 6.54 1.14
N ILE A 85 3.36 5.77 0.97
CA ILE A 85 2.23 6.05 0.08
C ILE A 85 0.92 5.91 0.86
N SER A 86 -0.07 6.74 0.56
CA SER A 86 -1.45 6.58 1.06
C SER A 86 -2.31 5.76 0.10
N LEU A 87 -3.10 4.81 0.60
CA LEU A 87 -4.14 4.15 -0.19
C LEU A 87 -5.34 5.09 -0.35
N ARG A 88 -5.64 5.47 -1.59
CA ARG A 88 -6.74 6.38 -1.92
C ARG A 88 -8.07 5.82 -1.45
N GLY A 89 -8.82 6.64 -0.71
CA GLY A 89 -10.13 6.27 -0.18
C GLY A 89 -10.11 5.28 0.99
N GLY A 90 -8.94 4.73 1.35
CA GLY A 90 -8.77 3.81 2.47
C GLY A 90 -9.66 2.57 2.34
N ARG A 91 -10.03 1.99 3.47
CA ARG A 91 -10.87 0.78 3.55
C ARG A 91 -12.24 0.99 2.87
N GLY A 92 -12.86 2.16 3.00
CA GLY A 92 -14.18 2.44 2.41
C GLY A 92 -14.24 2.32 0.87
N TYR A 93 -13.11 2.47 0.19
CA TYR A 93 -13.01 2.36 -1.27
C TYR A 93 -12.52 0.98 -1.72
N TRP A 94 -12.17 0.09 -0.78
CA TRP A 94 -11.67 -1.23 -1.11
C TRP A 94 -12.74 -2.07 -1.81
N ARG A 95 -12.31 -2.82 -2.84
CA ARG A 95 -13.15 -3.78 -3.56
C ARG A 95 -12.46 -5.15 -3.51
N PRO A 96 -12.92 -6.09 -2.64
CA PRO A 96 -12.22 -7.35 -2.39
C PRO A 96 -12.03 -8.23 -3.63
N ASN A 97 -12.93 -8.10 -4.61
CA ASN A 97 -12.93 -8.92 -5.83
C ASN A 97 -12.39 -8.16 -7.05
N TYR A 98 -11.73 -7.01 -6.84
CA TYR A 98 -11.12 -6.28 -7.94
C TYR A 98 -9.96 -7.11 -8.52
N GLN A 99 -9.94 -7.22 -9.85
CA GLN A 99 -8.88 -7.86 -10.61
C GLN A 99 -8.44 -6.90 -11.73
N LEU A 100 -7.17 -6.98 -12.13
CA LEU A 100 -6.70 -6.22 -13.28
C LEU A 100 -7.23 -6.87 -14.56
N LEU A 101 -7.79 -6.08 -15.47
CA LEU A 101 -8.36 -6.56 -16.75
C LEU A 101 -7.36 -7.42 -17.55
N ASP A 102 -6.08 -7.05 -17.57
CA ASP A 102 -5.02 -7.81 -18.27
C ASP A 102 -4.83 -9.25 -17.74
N GLU A 103 -5.39 -9.60 -16.57
CA GLU A 103 -5.41 -10.96 -16.02
C GLU A 103 -6.65 -11.76 -16.42
N MET A 104 -7.72 -11.09 -16.83
CA MET A 104 -8.93 -11.75 -17.34
C MET A 104 -8.67 -12.34 -18.74
N ASP A 105 -7.93 -11.62 -19.58
CA ASP A 105 -7.59 -12.05 -20.94
C ASP A 105 -6.61 -13.23 -21.01
N LYS A 106 -5.96 -13.60 -19.89
CA LYS A 106 -5.10 -14.80 -19.81
C LYS A 106 -5.85 -16.07 -19.40
N ASN A 107 -7.11 -15.93 -18.99
CA ASN A 107 -7.95 -17.03 -18.52
C ASN A 107 -9.10 -17.35 -19.51
N VAL A 108 -9.03 -16.84 -20.75
CA VAL A 108 -9.96 -17.13 -21.86
C VAL A 108 -9.21 -17.84 -22.98
#